data_AF-A0A0F6AIS7-F1
#
_entry.id   AF-A0A0F6AIS7-F1
#
_cell.length_a   1.000
_cell.length_b   1.000
_cell.length_c   1.000
_cell.angle_alpha   90.00
_cell.angle_beta   90.00
_cell.angle_gamma   90.00
#
_symmetry.space_group_name_H-M   'P 1'
#
loop_
_entity.id
_entity.type
_entity.pdbx_description
1 polymer ?
#
loop_
_entity_poly.entity_id
_entity_poly.type
_entity_poly.pdbx_seq_one_letter_code
_entity_poly.pdbx_strand_id
1 'polypeptide(L)'
;MSQKNSLTNIKLSNKNTLSNLIHQQSSVKTSGRTAKPAAEKQSELVGLRFTPSELATIKKKAGLVPVATYIKNELVNKLNLFN
;
A
#
# COMPACT_ATOMS: atom_id res chain seq x y z
N MET A 1 31.00 28.26 49.70
CA MET A 1 31.01 27.90 48.27
C MET A 1 29.63 27.38 47.89
N SER A 2 28.93 28.08 47.00
CA SER A 2 27.55 27.80 46.59
C SER A 2 27.56 26.90 45.36
N GLN A 3 26.99 25.70 45.46
CA GLN A 3 26.80 24.80 44.30
C GLN A 3 25.66 25.30 43.43
N LYS A 4 25.93 26.35 42.65
CA LYS A 4 25.08 26.75 41.54
C LYS A 4 25.38 25.77 40.40
N ASN A 5 24.40 24.96 40.01
CA ASN A 5 24.40 23.99 38.90
C ASN A 5 24.56 22.50 39.26
N SER A 6 24.01 22.04 40.40
CA SER A 6 23.86 20.59 40.62
C SER A 6 22.47 20.11 40.17
N LEU A 7 22.42 19.18 39.22
CA LEU A 7 21.18 18.59 38.67
C LEU A 7 20.72 17.36 39.47
N THR A 8 21.25 17.13 40.67
CA THR A 8 21.02 15.92 41.47
C THR A 8 19.58 15.73 41.96
N ASN A 9 18.72 16.75 41.82
CA ASN A 9 17.32 16.71 42.26
C ASN A 9 16.31 16.49 41.12
N ILE A 10 16.77 16.25 39.87
CA ILE A 10 15.86 16.04 38.75
C ILE A 10 15.37 14.59 38.72
N LYS A 11 14.19 14.35 39.29
CA LYS A 11 13.50 13.06 39.21
C LYS A 11 12.72 13.00 37.89
N LEU A 12 13.24 12.28 36.88
CA LEU A 12 12.49 12.01 35.66
C LEU A 12 11.34 11.04 35.97
N SER A 13 10.12 11.57 36.05
CA SER A 13 8.89 10.76 36.00
C SER A 13 8.62 10.34 34.55
N ASN A 14 9.38 9.39 34.03
CA ASN A 14 9.00 8.72 32.79
C ASN A 14 7.84 7.75 33.10
N LYS A 15 6.65 8.31 33.26
CA LYS A 15 5.39 7.60 33.10
C LYS A 15 4.85 7.98 31.72
N ASN A 16 5.50 7.49 30.67
CA ASN A 16 4.90 7.50 29.35
C ASN A 16 3.73 6.49 29.36
N THR A 17 2.56 6.94 29.84
CA THR A 17 1.33 6.13 29.96
C THR A 17 0.44 6.20 28.72
N LEU A 18 1.02 6.43 27.55
CA LEU A 18 0.32 6.34 26.26
C LEU A 18 0.47 4.95 25.63
N SER A 19 0.36 3.87 26.42
CA SER A 19 0.40 2.50 25.88
C SER A 19 -0.93 1.76 25.88
N ASN A 20 -1.98 2.25 26.55
CA ASN A 20 -3.24 1.50 26.71
C ASN A 20 -4.52 2.25 26.30
N LEU A 21 -4.43 3.35 25.56
CA LEU A 21 -5.60 3.75 24.77
C LEU A 21 -5.61 2.81 23.57
N ILE A 22 -6.42 1.75 23.65
CA ILE A 22 -6.92 1.04 22.48
C ILE A 22 -7.26 2.14 21.48
N HIS A 23 -6.57 2.18 20.34
CA HIS A 23 -6.96 3.04 19.24
C HIS A 23 -8.38 2.63 18.88
N GLN A 24 -9.37 3.24 19.52
CA GLN A 24 -10.74 3.20 19.07
C GLN A 24 -10.64 3.82 17.69
N GLN A 25 -10.72 2.96 16.69
CA GLN A 25 -10.69 3.34 15.30
C GLN A 25 -11.91 4.22 15.12
N SER A 26 -11.72 5.53 15.28
CA SER A 26 -12.75 6.49 14.97
C SER A 26 -13.15 6.18 13.55
N SER A 27 -14.44 5.95 13.33
CA SER A 27 -14.97 5.83 11.98
C SER A 27 -14.81 7.20 11.35
N VAL A 28 -13.60 7.51 10.88
CA VAL A 28 -13.30 8.73 10.15
C VAL A 28 -14.20 8.65 8.94
N LYS A 29 -15.31 9.37 8.97
CA LYS A 29 -16.14 9.62 7.79
C LYS A 29 -15.28 10.49 6.90
N THR A 30 -14.40 9.86 6.13
CA THR A 30 -13.66 10.52 5.08
C THR A 30 -14.69 10.96 4.07
N SER A 31 -14.95 12.26 4.01
CA SER A 31 -15.73 12.91 2.97
C SER A 31 -14.98 12.73 1.64
N GLY A 32 -15.15 11.57 1.03
CA GLY A 32 -14.47 11.13 -0.18
C GLY A 32 -15.45 10.41 -1.10
N ARG A 33 -14.99 10.12 -2.32
CA ARG A 33 -15.79 9.36 -3.29
C ARG A 33 -16.22 8.03 -2.69
N THR A 34 -17.48 7.67 -2.89
CA THR A 34 -18.00 6.35 -2.52
C THR A 34 -17.11 5.27 -3.13
N ALA A 35 -16.71 4.30 -2.30
CA ALA A 35 -15.93 3.18 -2.78
C ALA A 35 -16.70 2.46 -3.89
N LYS A 36 -16.00 2.05 -4.95
CA LYS A 36 -16.62 1.27 -6.03
C LYS A 36 -17.25 -0.01 -5.46
N PRO A 37 -18.43 -0.42 -5.97
CA PRO A 37 -19.05 -1.67 -5.57
C PRO A 37 -18.11 -2.84 -5.86
N ALA A 38 -18.23 -3.91 -5.08
CA ALA A 38 -17.36 -5.09 -5.21
C ALA A 38 -17.39 -5.68 -6.64
N ALA A 39 -18.54 -5.61 -7.32
CA ALA A 39 -18.70 -6.08 -8.69
C ALA A 39 -17.83 -5.34 -9.72
N GLU A 40 -17.49 -4.07 -9.48
CA GLU A 40 -16.62 -3.29 -10.37
C GLU A 40 -15.12 -3.42 -10.02
N LYS A 41 -14.81 -4.07 -8.89
CA LYS A 41 -13.42 -4.27 -8.45
C LYS A 41 -12.82 -5.47 -9.18
N GLN A 42 -11.58 -5.29 -9.60
CA GLN A 42 -10.76 -6.34 -10.19
C GLN A 42 -10.27 -7.25 -9.06
N SER A 43 -11.14 -8.18 -8.67
CA SER A 43 -10.99 -8.98 -7.44
C SER A 43 -10.38 -10.36 -7.68
N GLU A 44 -10.59 -10.90 -8.88
CA GLU A 44 -10.15 -12.26 -9.25
C GLU A 44 -8.68 -12.30 -9.65
N LEU A 45 -7.94 -13.27 -9.10
CA LEU A 45 -6.52 -13.50 -9.40
C LEU A 45 -6.37 -14.68 -10.36
N VAL A 46 -5.82 -14.39 -11.55
CA VAL A 46 -5.51 -15.40 -12.57
C VAL A 46 -3.99 -15.53 -12.72
N GLY A 47 -3.46 -16.72 -12.49
CA GLY A 47 -2.04 -17.04 -12.67
C GLY A 47 -1.73 -17.46 -14.10
N LEU A 48 -0.77 -16.80 -14.74
CA LEU A 48 -0.24 -17.17 -16.07
C LEU A 48 1.21 -17.64 -15.93
N ARG A 49 1.55 -18.73 -16.62
CA ARG A 49 2.93 -19.25 -16.68
C ARG A 49 3.55 -18.87 -18.02
N PHE A 50 4.77 -18.36 -17.96
CA PHE A 50 5.57 -18.00 -19.14
C PHE A 50 6.93 -18.67 -19.03
N THR A 51 7.49 -19.04 -20.18
CA THR A 51 8.90 -19.39 -20.26
C THR A 51 9.78 -18.15 -20.01
N PRO A 52 11.06 -18.32 -19.65
CA PRO A 52 11.98 -17.20 -19.47
C PRO A 52 12.10 -16.30 -20.72
N SER A 53 12.11 -16.90 -21.91
CA SER A 53 12.21 -16.20 -23.19
C SER A 53 10.98 -15.35 -23.49
N GLU A 54 9.79 -15.88 -23.22
CA GLU A 54 8.54 -15.15 -23.36
C GLU A 54 8.47 -14.00 -22.35
N LEU A 55 8.84 -14.25 -21.10
CA LEU A 55 8.84 -13.22 -20.07
C LEU A 55 9.81 -12.07 -20.39
N ALA A 56 10.99 -12.37 -20.93
CA ALA A 56 11.94 -11.36 -21.38
C ALA A 56 11.36 -10.51 -22.51
N THR A 57 10.66 -11.14 -23.46
CA THR A 57 9.98 -10.46 -24.57
C THR A 57 8.86 -9.54 -24.05
N ILE A 58 8.06 -10.02 -23.09
CA ILE A 58 6.98 -9.24 -22.48
C ILE A 58 7.56 -8.05 -21.71
N LYS A 59 8.62 -8.25 -20.91
CA LYS A 59 9.29 -7.15 -20.18
C LYS A 59 9.85 -6.10 -21.14
N LYS A 60 10.46 -6.52 -22.24
CA LYS A 60 10.97 -5.61 -23.28
C LYS A 60 9.85 -4.77 -23.90
N LYS A 61 8.70 -5.38 -24.19
CA LYS A 61 7.53 -4.69 -24.76
C LYS A 61 6.82 -3.80 -23.74
N ALA A 62 6.77 -4.21 -22.48
CA ALA A 62 6.15 -3.44 -21.39
C ALA A 62 6.94 -2.18 -21.04
N GLY A 63 8.27 -2.20 -21.22
CA GLY A 63 9.14 -1.06 -20.94
C GLY A 63 9.07 -0.65 -19.47
N LEU A 64 8.59 0.55 -19.18
CA LEU A 64 8.45 1.08 -17.82
C LEU A 64 7.17 0.58 -17.11
N VAL A 65 6.21 0.05 -17.85
CA VAL A 65 4.91 -0.34 -17.32
C VAL A 65 5.01 -1.70 -16.63
N PRO A 66 4.34 -1.93 -15.48
CA PRO A 66 4.28 -3.24 -14.87
C PRO A 66 3.73 -4.30 -15.85
N VAL A 67 4.38 -5.46 -15.89
CA VAL A 67 4.04 -6.56 -16.81
C VAL A 67 2.55 -6.93 -16.75
N ALA A 68 1.96 -7.01 -15.55
CA ALA A 68 0.55 -7.32 -15.39
C ALA A 68 -0.38 -6.26 -16.02
N THR A 69 -0.02 -4.98 -15.90
CA THR A 69 -0.77 -3.87 -16.52
C THR A 69 -0.65 -3.92 -18.04
N TYR A 70 0.55 -4.16 -18.55
CA TYR A 70 0.79 -4.31 -19.98
C TYR A 70 -0.04 -5.47 -20.57
N ILE A 71 0.04 -6.67 -19.97
CA ILE A 71 -0.71 -7.84 -20.43
C ILE A 71 -2.21 -7.55 -20.42
N LYS A 72 -2.72 -6.95 -19.34
CA LYS A 72 -4.14 -6.61 -19.26
C LYS A 72 -4.57 -5.64 -20.37
N ASN A 73 -3.76 -4.62 -20.64
CA ASN A 73 -4.02 -3.67 -21.71
C ASN A 73 -4.08 -4.34 -23.08
N GLU A 74 -3.15 -5.26 -23.37
CA GLU A 74 -3.15 -6.01 -24.63
C GLU A 74 -4.41 -6.89 -24.77
N LEU A 75 -4.81 -7.57 -23.70
CA LEU A 75 -6.02 -8.42 -23.69
C LEU A 75 -7.30 -7.61 -23.93
N VAL A 76 -7.43 -6.44 -23.30
CA VAL A 76 -8.62 -5.59 -23.43
C VAL A 76 -8.64 -4.88 -24.77
N ASN A 77 -7.55 -4.21 -25.14
CA ASN A 77 -7.58 -3.24 -26.25
C ASN A 77 -7.19 -3.84 -27.60
N LYS A 78 -6.29 -4.83 -27.65
CA LYS A 78 -5.86 -5.41 -28.93
C LYS A 78 -6.63 -6.68 -29.28
N LEU A 79 -6.84 -7.53 -28.30
CA LEU A 79 -7.57 -8.79 -28.50
C LEU A 79 -9.08 -8.63 -28.35
N ASN A 80 -9.54 -7.45 -27.91
CA ASN A 80 -10.94 -7.12 -27.72
C ASN A 80 -11.69 -8.21 -26.93
N LEU A 81 -11.01 -8.85 -25.98
CA LEU A 81 -11.44 -10.11 -25.36
C LEU A 81 -12.76 -9.99 -24.58
N PHE A 82 -13.17 -8.77 -24.24
CA PHE A 82 -14.33 -8.48 -23.40
C PHE A 82 -15.40 -7.63 -24.11
N ASN A 83 -15.25 -7.41 -25.42
CA ASN A 83 -16.19 -6.64 -26.26
C ASN A 83 -16.87 -7.55 -27.29
#